data_AF-A0A383RJD8-F1
#
_entry.id   AF-A0A383RJD8-F1
#
_cell.length_a   1.000
_cell.length_b   1.000
_cell.length_c   1.000
_cell.angle_alpha   90.00
_cell.angle_beta   90.00
_cell.angle_gamma   90.00
#
_symmetry.space_group_name_H-M   'P 1'
#
loop_
_entity.id
_entity.type
_entity.pdbx_description
1 polymer ?
#
loop_
_entity_poly.entity_id
_entity_poly.type
_entity_poly.pdbx_seq_one_letter_code
_entity_poly.pdbx_strand_id
1 'polypeptide(L)'
;MKDKNVSVIEQYQKELKRIAWRLQYYARVRRRRETALNDYMYLTTPVHDHYRESHIYVMDLIDKIPFETGKQIIFKIYIQEKPETQIAKEMNISQQAVSKWKRKCLKYLYQKMNL
;
A
#
# COMPACT_ATOMS: atom_id res chain seq x y z
N MET A 1 27.25 -4.46 -44.91
CA MET A 1 26.99 -5.35 -43.75
C MET A 1 27.07 -4.61 -42.41
N LYS A 2 26.53 -3.38 -42.33
CA LYS A 2 26.16 -2.70 -41.08
C LYS A 2 24.63 -2.74 -41.06
N ASP A 3 24.00 -3.09 -39.93
CA ASP A 3 22.60 -2.73 -39.56
C ASP A 3 21.90 -3.76 -38.65
N LYS A 4 22.34 -5.01 -38.60
CA LYS A 4 21.69 -6.01 -37.73
C LYS A 4 21.95 -5.78 -36.24
N ASN A 5 23.16 -5.34 -35.87
CA ASN A 5 23.54 -5.09 -34.48
C ASN A 5 22.97 -3.79 -33.89
N VAL A 6 22.74 -2.77 -34.72
CA VAL A 6 22.14 -1.50 -34.28
C VAL A 6 20.69 -1.73 -33.84
N SER A 7 19.95 -2.52 -34.62
CA SER A 7 18.56 -2.91 -34.30
C SER A 7 18.44 -3.70 -32.99
N VAL A 8 19.38 -4.61 -32.71
CA VAL A 8 19.39 -5.37 -31.44
C VAL A 8 19.70 -4.47 -30.24
N ILE A 9 20.66 -3.54 -30.39
CA ILE A 9 20.99 -2.57 -29.34
C ILE A 9 19.79 -1.66 -29.04
N GLU A 10 19.08 -1.18 -30.07
CA GLU A 10 17.87 -0.37 -29.92
C GLU A 10 16.74 -1.12 -29.20
N GLN A 11 16.58 -2.42 -29.47
CA GLN A 11 15.63 -3.26 -28.76
C GLN A 11 15.97 -3.36 -27.27
N TYR A 12 17.23 -3.62 -26.91
CA TYR A 12 17.65 -3.66 -25.51
C TYR A 12 17.52 -2.31 -24.81
N GLN A 13 17.85 -1.20 -25.49
CA GLN A 13 17.63 0.13 -24.93
C GLN A 13 16.15 0.43 -24.68
N LYS A 14 15.27 -0.02 -25.57
CA LYS A 14 13.81 0.14 -25.39
C LYS A 14 13.31 -0.66 -24.19
N GLU A 15 13.80 -1.89 -23.99
CA GLU A 15 13.46 -2.69 -22.83
C GLU A 15 14.01 -2.10 -21.52
N LEU A 16 15.26 -1.62 -21.52
CA LEU A 16 15.84 -0.93 -20.37
C LEU A 16 15.04 0.32 -19.99
N LYS A 17 14.63 1.13 -20.97
CA LYS A 17 13.77 2.30 -20.73
C LYS A 17 12.41 1.90 -20.15
N ARG A 18 11.81 0.81 -20.62
CA ARG A 18 10.54 0.28 -20.08
C ARG A 18 10.70 -0.18 -18.64
N ILE A 19 11.77 -0.91 -18.32
CA ILE A 19 12.07 -1.39 -16.96
C ILE A 19 12.31 -0.20 -16.03
N ALA A 20 13.13 0.77 -16.45
CA ALA A 20 13.40 1.99 -15.69
C ALA A 20 12.12 2.78 -15.43
N TRP A 21 11.25 2.93 -16.43
CA TRP A 21 9.96 3.60 -16.26
C TRP A 21 9.05 2.87 -15.26
N ARG A 22 8.97 1.53 -15.34
CA ARG A 22 8.20 0.72 -14.38
C ARG A 22 8.73 0.87 -12.97
N LEU A 23 10.05 0.87 -12.80
CA LEU A 23 10.71 1.08 -11.51
C LEU A 23 10.40 2.46 -10.93
N GLN A 24 10.55 3.51 -11.73
CA GLN A 24 10.23 4.88 -11.33
C GLN A 24 8.75 5.06 -11.00
N TYR A 25 7.87 4.49 -11.82
CA TYR A 25 6.43 4.50 -11.58
C TYR A 25 6.06 3.78 -10.29
N TYR A 26 6.63 2.59 -10.05
CA TYR A 26 6.43 1.85 -8.81
C TYR A 26 6.91 2.65 -7.60
N ALA A 27 8.11 3.23 -7.65
CA ALA A 27 8.65 4.07 -6.59
C ALA A 27 7.78 5.32 -6.34
N ARG A 28 7.27 5.97 -7.40
CA ARG A 28 6.38 7.13 -7.30
C ARG A 28 5.02 6.76 -6.70
N VAL A 29 4.45 5.62 -7.11
CA VAL A 29 3.18 5.13 -6.57
C VAL A 29 3.35 4.72 -5.11
N ARG A 30 4.46 4.04 -4.77
CA ARG A 30 4.82 3.69 -3.39
C ARG A 30 4.94 4.94 -2.52
N ARG A 31 5.73 5.94 -2.93
CA ARG A 31 5.86 7.25 -2.26
C ARG A 31 4.54 8.03 -2.12
N ARG A 32 3.57 7.82 -3.01
CA ARG A 32 2.25 8.48 -2.89
C ARG A 32 1.28 7.72 -1.99
N ARG A 33 1.49 6.41 -1.82
CA ARG A 33 0.65 5.54 -0.98
C ARG A 33 1.14 5.52 0.46
N GLU A 34 2.45 5.62 0.64
CA GLU A 34 3.10 5.97 1.88
C GLU A 34 2.97 7.50 1.98
N THR A 35 1.83 8.00 2.50
CA THR A 35 1.75 9.39 3.00
C THR A 35 3.05 9.68 3.73
N ALA A 36 3.68 10.84 3.52
CA ALA A 36 4.95 11.23 4.16
C ALA A 36 4.82 11.18 5.69
N LEU A 37 4.85 9.98 6.24
CA LEU A 37 5.06 9.66 7.63
C LEU A 37 6.49 10.11 7.83
N ASN A 38 6.64 11.25 8.48
CA ASN A 38 7.91 11.81 8.91
C ASN A 38 8.82 10.67 9.41
N ASP A 39 9.83 10.33 8.62
CA ASP A 39 10.91 9.39 9.00
C ASP A 39 11.56 9.79 10.34
N TYR A 40 11.41 11.06 10.74
CA TYR A 40 11.85 11.59 12.02
C TYR A 40 11.21 10.93 13.25
N MET A 41 10.04 10.29 13.14
CA MET A 41 9.36 9.73 14.32
C MET A 41 9.84 8.31 14.68
N TYR A 42 10.47 7.60 13.73
CA TYR A 42 10.93 6.22 13.93
C TYR A 42 12.36 6.10 14.47
N LEU A 43 13.12 7.20 14.53
CA LEU A 43 14.54 7.16 14.90
C LEU A 43 14.81 7.35 16.41
N THR A 44 13.81 7.67 17.24
CA THR A 44 14.04 8.12 18.62
C THR A 44 13.53 7.19 19.72
N THR A 45 12.96 6.02 19.43
CA THR A 45 12.29 5.19 20.45
C THR A 45 12.67 3.71 20.33
N PRO A 46 13.01 3.00 21.42
CA PRO A 46 13.48 1.61 21.36
C PRO A 46 12.46 0.64 20.77
N VAL A 47 12.95 -0.21 19.85
CA VAL A 47 12.19 -1.03 18.87
C VAL A 47 11.32 -2.13 19.51
N HIS A 48 11.58 -2.53 20.76
CA HIS A 48 10.98 -3.72 21.36
C HIS A 48 9.59 -3.50 21.98
N ASP A 49 9.33 -2.35 22.61
CA ASP A 49 7.99 -2.02 23.16
C ASP A 49 6.97 -1.62 22.08
N HIS A 50 7.48 -1.08 20.96
CA HIS A 50 6.65 -0.46 19.93
C HIS A 50 5.77 -1.45 19.17
N TYR A 51 6.16 -2.73 19.04
CA TYR A 51 5.39 -3.71 18.26
C TYR A 51 4.10 -4.16 18.97
N ARG A 52 4.16 -4.32 20.31
CA ARG A 52 3.01 -4.72 21.13
C ARG A 52 2.03 -3.56 21.32
N GLU A 53 2.54 -2.36 21.61
CA GLU A 53 1.72 -1.14 21.66
C GLU A 53 1.09 -0.83 20.29
N SER A 54 1.82 -1.05 19.19
CA SER A 54 1.32 -0.85 17.84
C SER A 54 0.12 -1.77 17.52
N HIS A 55 0.15 -3.05 17.88
CA HIS A 55 -0.96 -3.95 17.57
C HIS A 55 -2.25 -3.56 18.32
N ILE A 56 -2.15 -3.19 19.60
CA ILE A 56 -3.29 -2.74 20.41
C ILE A 56 -3.86 -1.43 19.82
N TYR A 57 -2.97 -0.49 19.47
CA TYR A 57 -3.35 0.77 18.86
C TYR A 57 -4.03 0.58 17.50
N VAL A 58 -3.52 -0.33 16.66
CA VAL A 58 -4.12 -0.66 15.36
C VAL A 58 -5.50 -1.30 15.53
N MET A 59 -5.70 -2.17 16.52
CA MET A 59 -7.02 -2.73 16.84
C MET A 59 -8.02 -1.63 17.24
N ASP A 60 -7.64 -0.74 18.15
CA ASP A 60 -8.48 0.39 18.57
C ASP A 60 -8.85 1.31 17.39
N LEU A 61 -7.90 1.57 16.49
CA LEU A 61 -8.18 2.32 15.25
C LEU A 61 -9.17 1.59 14.34
N ILE A 62 -9.02 0.28 14.17
CA ILE A 62 -9.95 -0.53 13.39
C ILE A 62 -11.34 -0.49 14.01
N ASP A 63 -11.44 -0.53 15.34
CA ASP A 63 -12.70 -0.49 16.04
C ASP A 63 -13.47 0.82 15.91
N LYS A 64 -12.75 1.93 15.74
CA LYS A 64 -13.32 3.25 15.46
C LYS A 64 -13.95 3.36 14.06
N ILE A 65 -13.71 2.41 13.14
CA ILE A 65 -14.32 2.43 11.81
C ILE A 65 -15.82 2.12 11.92
N PRO A 66 -16.73 3.01 11.48
CA PRO A 66 -18.18 2.81 11.63
C PRO A 66 -18.78 1.87 10.58
N PHE A 67 -17.98 1.39 9.62
CA PHE A 67 -18.44 0.55 8.52
C PHE A 67 -18.00 -0.89 8.76
N GLU A 68 -18.95 -1.80 9.00
CA GLU A 68 -18.63 -3.20 9.30
C GLU A 68 -17.84 -3.87 8.16
N THR A 69 -18.29 -3.69 6.91
CA THR A 69 -17.56 -4.17 5.72
C THR A 69 -16.16 -3.56 5.61
N GLY A 70 -16.03 -2.27 5.95
CA GLY A 70 -14.76 -1.56 5.94
C GLY A 70 -13.80 -2.06 7.01
N LYS A 71 -14.31 -2.29 8.23
CA LYS A 71 -13.59 -2.87 9.37
C LYS A 71 -13.02 -4.23 9.01
N GLN A 72 -13.84 -5.12 8.46
CA GLN A 72 -13.40 -6.44 8.01
C GLN A 72 -12.31 -6.37 6.93
N ILE A 73 -12.47 -5.47 5.95
CA ILE A 73 -11.46 -5.29 4.89
C ILE A 73 -10.14 -4.80 5.48
N ILE A 74 -10.15 -3.76 6.32
CA ILE A 74 -8.92 -3.22 6.93
C ILE A 74 -8.25 -4.27 7.83
N PHE A 75 -9.03 -5.01 8.64
CA PHE A 75 -8.54 -6.10 9.46
C PHE A 75 -7.83 -7.18 8.63
N LYS A 76 -8.48 -7.66 7.55
CA LYS A 76 -7.88 -8.66 6.66
C LYS A 76 -6.59 -8.18 5.98
N ILE A 77 -6.51 -6.88 5.63
CA ILE A 77 -5.31 -6.32 4.98
C ILE A 77 -4.15 -6.18 5.98
N TYR A 78 -4.38 -5.60 7.14
CA TYR A 78 -3.30 -5.15 8.03
C TYR A 78 -2.98 -6.13 9.18
N ILE A 79 -3.90 -7.05 9.50
CA ILE A 79 -3.71 -8.03 10.59
C ILE A 79 -3.51 -9.44 10.03
N GLN A 80 -4.28 -9.80 9.00
CA GLN A 80 -4.13 -11.11 8.35
C GLN A 80 -3.18 -11.06 7.15
N GLU A 81 -2.61 -9.90 6.83
CA GLU A 81 -1.68 -9.68 5.70
C GLU A 81 -2.19 -10.18 4.34
N LYS A 82 -3.52 -10.19 4.14
CA LYS A 82 -4.12 -10.70 2.90
C LYS A 82 -4.09 -9.64 1.80
N PRO A 83 -3.74 -10.01 0.55
CA PRO A 83 -3.81 -9.09 -0.57
C PRO A 83 -5.26 -8.78 -0.95
N GLU A 84 -5.49 -7.58 -1.51
CA GLU A 84 -6.84 -7.11 -1.91
C GLU A 84 -7.55 -8.07 -2.87
N THR A 85 -6.79 -8.77 -3.74
CA THR A 85 -7.31 -9.77 -4.68
C THR A 85 -7.86 -11.01 -3.98
N GLN A 86 -7.25 -11.45 -2.89
CA GLN A 86 -7.72 -12.57 -2.09
C GLN A 86 -8.95 -12.16 -1.27
N ILE A 87 -8.93 -10.98 -0.67
CA ILE A 87 -10.07 -10.43 0.09
C ILE A 87 -11.29 -10.27 -0.82
N ALA A 88 -11.10 -9.78 -2.04
CA ALA A 88 -12.14 -9.66 -3.06
C ALA A 88 -12.83 -11.00 -3.32
N LYS A 89 -12.05 -12.09 -3.46
CA LYS A 89 -12.58 -13.45 -3.64
C LYS A 89 -13.33 -13.94 -2.39
N GLU A 90 -12.74 -13.76 -1.21
CA GLU A 90 -13.33 -14.21 0.06
C GLU A 90 -14.65 -13.49 0.40
N MET A 91 -14.78 -12.21 0.02
CA MET A 91 -15.95 -11.39 0.31
C MET A 91 -16.93 -11.31 -0.87
N ASN A 92 -16.65 -12.03 -1.97
CA ASN A 92 -17.44 -12.00 -3.21
C ASN A 92 -17.73 -10.57 -3.74
N ILE A 93 -16.71 -9.72 -3.73
CA ILE A 93 -16.76 -8.34 -4.23
C ILE A 93 -15.62 -8.07 -5.21
N SER A 94 -15.72 -7.01 -6.02
CA SER A 94 -14.63 -6.65 -6.92
C SER A 94 -13.41 -6.13 -6.15
N GLN A 95 -12.21 -6.34 -6.68
CA GLN A 95 -10.99 -5.74 -6.13
C GLN A 95 -11.10 -4.20 -6.05
N GLN A 96 -11.80 -3.59 -6.99
CA GLN A 96 -12.07 -2.14 -6.97
C GLN A 96 -12.94 -1.73 -5.78
N ALA A 97 -13.93 -2.55 -5.41
CA ALA A 97 -14.75 -2.32 -4.22
C ALA A 97 -13.92 -2.42 -2.94
N VAL A 98 -13.02 -3.41 -2.83
CA VAL A 98 -12.06 -3.53 -1.72
C VAL A 98 -11.19 -2.27 -1.62
N SER A 99 -10.62 -1.83 -2.74
CA SER A 99 -9.78 -0.63 -2.81
C SER A 99 -10.54 0.65 -2.41
N LYS A 100 -11.80 0.77 -2.83
CA LYS A 100 -12.68 1.90 -2.46
C LYS A 100 -12.97 1.91 -0.97
N TRP A 101 -13.29 0.76 -0.38
CA TRP A 101 -13.50 0.62 1.05
C TRP A 101 -12.24 0.93 1.85
N LYS A 102 -11.08 0.42 1.43
CA LYS A 102 -9.79 0.73 2.06
C LYS A 102 -9.56 2.24 2.10
N ARG A 103 -9.69 2.92 0.96
CA ARG A 103 -9.50 4.37 0.86
C ARG A 103 -10.51 5.14 1.72
N LYS A 104 -11.78 4.71 1.74
CA LYS A 104 -12.83 5.34 2.56
C LYS A 104 -12.51 5.24 4.06
N CYS A 105 -12.11 4.06 4.53
CA CYS A 105 -11.79 3.83 5.95
C CYS A 105 -10.54 4.59 6.38
N LEU A 106 -9.47 4.55 5.59
CA LEU A 106 -8.24 5.29 5.89
C LEU A 106 -8.48 6.80 5.91
N LYS A 107 -9.29 7.34 4.99
CA LYS A 107 -9.68 8.75 5.01
C LYS A 107 -10.46 9.11 6.27
N TYR A 108 -11.38 8.25 6.70
CA TYR A 108 -12.15 8.45 7.93
C TYR A 108 -11.24 8.49 9.15
N LEU A 109 -10.32 7.52 9.28
CA LEU A 109 -9.36 7.48 10.39
C LEU A 109 -8.45 8.70 10.40
N TYR A 110 -7.93 9.10 9.24
CA TYR A 110 -7.12 10.31 9.11
C TYR A 110 -7.86 11.57 9.59
N GLN A 111 -9.13 11.73 9.22
CA GLN A 111 -9.95 12.86 9.68
C GLN A 111 -10.20 12.81 11.19
N LYS A 112 -10.34 11.62 11.77
CA LYS A 112 -10.55 11.43 13.21
C LYS A 112 -9.28 11.62 14.05
N MET A 113 -8.10 11.39 13.48
CA MET A 113 -6.81 11.55 14.15
C MET A 113 -6.25 12.98 14.06
N ASN A 114 -6.69 13.77 13.08
CA ASN A 114 -6.33 15.18 12.92
C ASN A 114 -7.30 16.14 13.64
N LEU A 115 -8.17 15.61 14.50
CA LEU A 115 -9.06 16.34 15.41
C LEU A 115 -8.57 16.10 16.84
#